data_AF-A0A1G8G550-F1
#
_entry.id   AF-A0A1G8G550-F1
#
_cell.length_a   1.000
_cell.length_b   1.000
_cell.length_c   1.000
_cell.angle_alpha   90.00
_cell.angle_beta   90.00
_cell.angle_gamma   90.00
#
_symmetry.space_group_name_H-M   'P 1'
#
loop_
_entity.id
_entity.type
_entity.pdbx_description
1 polymer ?
#
loop_
_entity_poly.entity_id
_entity_poly.type
_entity_poly.pdbx_seq_one_letter_code
_entity_poly.pdbx_strand_id
1 'polypeptide(L)'
;MNVPTMLAISIAACMSLPASAQDLHSSRRSISYHTVEIQGLNIFYREAGPADAPTLLLLHGFPSSSRMWEPLLPLLADKYHLIAPDYPGFGNSSAPPPSGFNYTFDNLAGVIEGLTTKLGLTDYVLVMQDYGGPVGFRMALSYPERVRAIVIQNAVSHEQGLSVLWNARKKYWADPAAEIDALKANFTSLDATRLRHIGTSPHPERYDPDSWTDEFAFLSRPDQADIQTTLFLDYRTNVASYPKWQKWLRETQPPMLVLWGQYDPSFTVAGANAYRNDVPGAEIHILDAGHFALDEATDEIAAHIREFLGRLDGHKG
;
A
#
# COMPACT_ATOMS: atom_id res chain seq x y z
N MET A 1 -77.61 -34.22 -17.40
CA MET A 1 -77.56 -33.11 -16.44
C MET A 1 -76.86 -33.57 -15.19
N ASN A 2 -75.63 -33.07 -14.99
CA ASN A 2 -74.77 -33.03 -13.80
C ASN A 2 -74.78 -34.20 -12.80
N VAL A 3 -73.68 -34.98 -12.82
CA VAL A 3 -73.14 -35.72 -11.67
C VAL A 3 -71.82 -35.02 -11.29
N PRO A 4 -71.55 -34.66 -10.01
CA PRO A 4 -70.34 -33.95 -9.64
C PRO A 4 -69.17 -34.92 -9.42
N THR A 5 -68.03 -34.60 -10.03
CA THR A 5 -66.74 -35.27 -9.83
C THR A 5 -66.09 -34.72 -8.56
N MET A 6 -65.87 -35.58 -7.57
CA MET A 6 -65.08 -35.28 -6.37
C MET A 6 -63.59 -35.33 -6.73
N LEU A 7 -62.90 -34.19 -6.68
CA LEU A 7 -61.46 -34.09 -6.88
C LEU A 7 -60.75 -34.31 -5.53
N ALA A 8 -60.01 -35.40 -5.40
CA ALA A 8 -59.18 -35.66 -4.23
C ALA A 8 -57.90 -34.81 -4.29
N ILE A 9 -57.70 -33.94 -3.31
CA ILE A 9 -56.48 -33.15 -3.15
C ILE A 9 -55.50 -33.99 -2.31
N SER A 10 -54.47 -34.55 -2.95
CA SER A 10 -53.32 -35.14 -2.26
C SER A 10 -52.39 -34.02 -1.80
N ILE A 11 -52.34 -33.80 -0.47
CA ILE A 11 -51.34 -32.93 0.15
C ILE A 11 -50.02 -33.71 0.21
N ALA A 12 -49.11 -33.43 -0.72
CA ALA A 12 -47.74 -33.91 -0.63
C ALA A 12 -47.00 -33.09 0.44
N ALA A 13 -46.72 -33.70 1.59
CA ALA A 13 -45.88 -33.11 2.62
C ALA A 13 -44.43 -33.07 2.13
N CYS A 14 -43.96 -31.90 1.67
CA CYS A 14 -42.54 -31.64 1.48
C CYS A 14 -41.85 -31.63 2.85
N MET A 15 -41.25 -32.76 3.23
CA MET A 15 -40.27 -32.79 4.32
C MET A 15 -38.98 -32.10 3.82
N SER A 16 -38.83 -30.82 4.14
CA SER A 16 -37.57 -30.11 4.02
C SER A 16 -36.63 -30.62 5.12
N LEU A 17 -35.69 -31.50 4.75
CA LEU A 17 -34.54 -31.77 5.61
C LEU A 17 -33.70 -30.49 5.68
N PRO A 18 -33.30 -30.01 6.88
CA PRO A 18 -32.37 -28.92 6.96
C PRO A 18 -31.04 -29.43 6.42
N ALA A 19 -30.64 -28.96 5.24
CA ALA A 19 -29.27 -29.09 4.81
C ALA A 19 -28.44 -28.30 5.83
N SER A 20 -27.79 -29.01 6.75
CA SER A 20 -26.70 -28.45 7.54
C SER A 20 -25.65 -27.99 6.54
N ALA A 21 -25.56 -26.69 6.31
CA ALA A 21 -24.44 -26.11 5.60
C ALA A 21 -23.19 -26.52 6.39
N GLN A 22 -22.36 -27.37 5.81
CA GLN A 22 -21.05 -27.64 6.39
C GLN A 22 -20.31 -26.30 6.46
N ASP A 23 -19.82 -25.96 7.66
CA ASP A 23 -18.85 -24.88 7.82
C ASP A 23 -17.63 -25.23 6.96
N LEU A 24 -17.54 -24.60 5.78
CA LEU A 24 -16.33 -24.66 4.98
C LEU A 24 -15.27 -23.86 5.74
N HIS A 25 -14.39 -24.58 6.46
CA HIS A 25 -13.21 -23.98 7.06
C HIS A 25 -12.37 -23.35 5.93
N SER A 26 -12.41 -22.02 5.83
CA SER A 26 -11.55 -21.28 4.92
C SER A 26 -10.10 -21.45 5.38
N SER A 27 -9.24 -21.96 4.49
CA SER A 27 -7.79 -21.96 4.66
C SER A 27 -7.17 -20.58 4.44
N ARG A 28 -7.91 -19.61 3.89
CA ARG A 28 -7.51 -18.21 3.95
C ARG A 28 -7.61 -17.77 5.40
N ARG A 29 -6.46 -17.49 6.04
CA ARG A 29 -6.45 -16.68 7.26
C ARG A 29 -7.30 -15.44 6.98
N SER A 30 -8.34 -15.22 7.77
CA SER A 30 -9.30 -14.14 7.51
C SER A 30 -8.59 -12.79 7.53
N ILE A 31 -8.74 -12.02 6.46
CA ILE A 31 -8.43 -10.59 6.49
C ILE A 31 -9.58 -9.93 7.27
N SER A 32 -9.24 -9.19 8.32
CA SER A 32 -10.16 -8.34 9.06
C SER A 32 -9.98 -6.88 8.66
N TYR A 33 -11.06 -6.12 8.79
CA TYR A 33 -11.12 -4.71 8.40
C TYR A 33 -11.51 -3.90 9.61
N HIS A 34 -10.70 -2.91 9.94
CA HIS A 34 -10.84 -2.17 11.19
C HIS A 34 -10.74 -0.68 10.96
N THR A 35 -11.34 0.07 11.89
CA THR A 35 -11.21 1.52 11.95
C THR A 35 -10.95 1.91 13.39
N VAL A 36 -9.97 2.78 13.61
CA VAL A 36 -9.66 3.32 14.93
C VAL A 36 -9.44 4.83 14.86
N GLU A 37 -9.87 5.53 15.89
CA GLU A 37 -9.68 6.98 15.99
C GLU A 37 -8.24 7.30 16.41
N ILE A 38 -7.55 8.11 15.60
CA ILE A 38 -6.21 8.66 15.85
C ILE A 38 -6.27 10.17 15.62
N GLN A 39 -6.00 10.96 16.66
CA GLN A 39 -5.99 12.43 16.58
C GLN A 39 -7.29 13.02 15.99
N GLY A 40 -8.45 12.42 16.32
CA GLY A 40 -9.76 12.85 15.81
C GLY A 40 -10.06 12.40 14.37
N LEU A 41 -9.20 11.58 13.76
CA LEU A 41 -9.41 10.98 12.44
C LEU A 41 -9.73 9.50 12.60
N ASN A 42 -10.78 9.03 11.91
CA ASN A 42 -11.00 7.61 11.71
C ASN A 42 -9.97 7.08 10.71
N ILE A 43 -9.07 6.21 11.17
CA ILE A 43 -8.03 5.57 10.37
C ILE A 43 -8.40 4.10 10.16
N PHE A 44 -8.56 3.74 8.90
CA PHE A 44 -8.84 2.38 8.47
C PHE A 44 -7.56 1.58 8.34
N TYR A 45 -7.61 0.28 8.66
CA TYR A 45 -6.54 -0.66 8.34
C TYR A 45 -7.08 -2.07 8.08
N ARG A 46 -6.37 -2.81 7.23
CA ARG A 46 -6.53 -4.26 7.06
C ARG A 46 -5.57 -4.97 8.02
N GLU A 47 -6.04 -6.06 8.62
CA GLU A 47 -5.24 -6.92 9.49
C GLU A 47 -5.35 -8.37 9.01
N ALA A 48 -4.24 -9.11 9.07
CA ALA A 48 -4.24 -10.54 8.81
C ALA A 48 -3.13 -11.25 9.59
N GLY A 49 -3.34 -12.53 9.88
CA GLY A 49 -2.37 -13.39 10.56
C GLY A 49 -2.46 -13.36 12.10
N PRO A 50 -1.64 -14.17 12.80
CA PRO A 50 -1.64 -14.24 14.26
C PRO A 50 -1.10 -12.93 14.87
N ALA A 51 -1.80 -12.35 15.84
CA ALA A 51 -1.40 -11.09 16.49
C ALA A 51 -0.08 -11.19 17.30
N ASP A 52 0.34 -12.40 17.68
CA ASP A 52 1.61 -12.67 18.39
C ASP A 52 2.79 -13.00 17.46
N ALA A 53 2.57 -12.96 16.14
CA ALA A 53 3.61 -13.16 15.14
C ALA A 53 4.45 -11.88 14.88
N PRO A 54 5.65 -12.00 14.26
CA PRO A 54 6.40 -10.83 13.82
C PRO A 54 5.55 -9.92 12.92
N THR A 55 5.54 -8.62 13.25
CA THR A 55 4.67 -7.65 12.58
C THR A 55 5.32 -7.05 11.32
N LEU A 56 4.56 -7.00 10.24
CA LEU A 56 4.85 -6.25 9.02
C LEU A 56 3.85 -5.11 8.90
N LEU A 57 4.35 -3.88 8.84
CA LEU A 57 3.57 -2.68 8.60
C LEU A 57 3.66 -2.32 7.11
N LEU A 58 2.54 -2.50 6.40
CA LEU A 58 2.43 -2.40 4.94
C LEU A 58 1.97 -0.99 4.53
N LEU A 59 2.92 -0.16 4.09
CA LEU A 59 2.76 1.26 3.79
C LEU A 59 2.58 1.48 2.28
N HIS A 60 1.36 1.83 1.88
CA HIS A 60 0.94 1.94 0.47
C HIS A 60 1.42 3.23 -0.24
N GLY A 61 1.23 3.27 -1.55
CA GLY A 61 1.50 4.44 -2.39
C GLY A 61 0.28 5.16 -2.93
N PHE A 62 0.54 6.10 -3.84
CA PHE A 62 -0.48 6.80 -4.61
C PHE A 62 -0.74 6.13 -5.98
N PRO A 63 -2.00 6.05 -6.45
CA PRO A 63 -3.22 6.56 -5.82
C PRO A 63 -3.98 5.51 -5.00
N SER A 64 -3.37 4.35 -4.80
CA SER A 64 -3.98 3.24 -4.09
C SER A 64 -4.15 3.49 -2.59
N SER A 65 -4.53 2.44 -1.88
CA SER A 65 -4.60 2.41 -0.42
C SER A 65 -4.02 1.09 0.08
N SER A 66 -4.24 0.71 1.34
CA SER A 66 -3.97 -0.64 1.82
C SER A 66 -4.60 -1.76 0.97
N ARG A 67 -5.56 -1.44 0.07
CA ARG A 67 -6.08 -2.36 -0.95
C ARG A 67 -5.00 -2.98 -1.81
N MET A 68 -3.93 -2.25 -2.15
CA MET A 68 -2.86 -2.78 -3.00
C MET A 68 -2.18 -4.02 -2.40
N TRP A 69 -2.24 -4.18 -1.07
CA TRP A 69 -1.65 -5.31 -0.36
C TRP A 69 -2.57 -6.53 -0.31
N GLU A 70 -3.84 -6.44 -0.71
CA GLU A 70 -4.81 -7.55 -0.64
C GLU A 70 -4.31 -8.86 -1.28
N PRO A 71 -3.61 -8.85 -2.44
CA PRO A 71 -3.03 -10.06 -3.01
C PRO A 71 -1.90 -10.67 -2.15
N LEU A 72 -1.13 -9.83 -1.45
CA LEU A 72 0.01 -10.23 -0.64
C LEU A 72 -0.39 -10.77 0.73
N LEU A 73 -1.43 -10.21 1.35
CA LEU A 73 -1.91 -10.59 2.68
C LEU A 73 -2.05 -12.12 2.88
N PRO A 74 -2.80 -12.87 2.03
CA PRO A 74 -2.97 -14.31 2.23
C PRO A 74 -1.68 -15.12 2.08
N LEU A 75 -0.66 -14.60 1.39
CA LEU A 75 0.62 -15.29 1.16
C LEU A 75 1.60 -15.17 2.32
N LEU A 76 1.34 -14.25 3.25
CA LEU A 76 2.20 -13.97 4.42
C LEU A 76 1.49 -14.22 5.76
N ALA A 77 0.16 -14.19 5.80
CA ALA A 77 -0.65 -14.27 7.02
C ALA A 77 -0.56 -15.61 7.76
N ASP A 78 0.01 -16.66 7.17
CA ASP A 78 0.27 -17.92 7.85
C ASP A 78 1.36 -17.81 8.92
N LYS A 79 2.31 -16.88 8.76
CA LYS A 79 3.49 -16.74 9.60
C LYS A 79 3.65 -15.35 10.22
N TYR A 80 3.10 -14.31 9.60
CA TYR A 80 3.33 -12.92 9.99
C TYR A 80 2.04 -12.23 10.43
N HIS A 81 2.17 -11.26 11.33
CA HIS A 81 1.12 -10.33 11.69
C HIS A 81 1.18 -9.15 10.71
N LEU A 82 0.14 -8.94 9.91
CA LEU A 82 0.14 -7.96 8.83
C LEU A 82 -0.80 -6.82 9.20
N ILE A 83 -0.29 -5.59 9.20
CA ILE A 83 -1.08 -4.38 9.41
C ILE A 83 -0.89 -3.47 8.20
N ALA A 84 -1.97 -3.21 7.47
CA ALA A 84 -1.95 -2.35 6.28
C ALA A 84 -2.91 -1.16 6.47
N PRO A 85 -2.44 0.00 6.92
CA PRO A 85 -3.27 1.17 7.13
C PRO A 85 -3.54 1.96 5.84
N ASP A 86 -4.68 2.66 5.80
CA ASP A 86 -4.94 3.73 4.84
C ASP A 86 -4.54 5.08 5.45
N TYR A 87 -3.79 5.92 4.74
CA TYR A 87 -3.47 7.27 5.21
C TYR A 87 -4.71 8.20 5.22
N PRO A 88 -4.72 9.27 6.03
CA PRO A 88 -5.66 10.36 5.83
C PRO A 88 -5.71 10.81 4.37
N GLY A 89 -6.91 10.91 3.79
CA GLY A 89 -7.11 11.21 2.36
C GLY A 89 -7.08 10.00 1.42
N PHE A 90 -6.89 8.77 1.93
CA PHE A 90 -6.78 7.56 1.11
C PHE A 90 -7.76 6.49 1.58
N GLY A 91 -8.18 5.64 0.62
CA GLY A 91 -9.05 4.49 0.86
C GLY A 91 -10.25 4.80 1.74
N ASN A 92 -10.37 4.06 2.84
CA ASN A 92 -11.48 4.15 3.80
C ASN A 92 -11.15 4.99 5.05
N SER A 93 -9.99 5.63 5.10
CA SER A 93 -9.64 6.57 6.16
C SER A 93 -10.33 7.93 5.97
N SER A 94 -10.34 8.72 7.04
CA SER A 94 -10.86 10.09 7.00
C SER A 94 -10.14 10.92 5.94
N ALA A 95 -10.91 11.72 5.20
CA ALA A 95 -10.41 12.62 4.16
C ALA A 95 -10.97 14.04 4.37
N PRO A 96 -10.64 14.73 5.47
CA PRO A 96 -11.05 16.12 5.67
C PRO A 96 -10.48 17.02 4.55
N PRO A 97 -11.13 18.15 4.23
CA PRO A 97 -10.56 19.09 3.26
C PRO A 97 -9.20 19.61 3.75
N PRO A 98 -8.30 20.08 2.85
CA PRO A 98 -6.99 20.60 3.24
C PRO A 98 -7.02 21.79 4.21
N SER A 99 -8.15 22.49 4.33
CA SER A 99 -8.37 23.53 5.35
C SER A 99 -8.53 22.98 6.78
N GLY A 100 -8.89 21.71 6.91
CA GLY A 100 -9.10 21.02 8.20
C GLY A 100 -8.00 20.02 8.57
N PHE A 101 -7.09 19.70 7.65
CA PHE A 101 -5.95 18.83 7.92
C PHE A 101 -4.75 19.23 7.05
N ASN A 102 -3.58 19.34 7.68
CA ASN A 102 -2.35 19.66 6.96
C ASN A 102 -1.80 18.39 6.29
N TYR A 103 -2.06 18.23 4.99
CA TYR A 103 -1.59 17.09 4.21
C TYR A 103 -0.11 17.21 3.87
N THR A 104 0.74 16.77 4.82
CA THR A 104 2.19 16.62 4.62
C THR A 104 2.62 15.21 4.97
N PHE A 105 3.72 14.75 4.38
CA PHE A 105 4.28 13.43 4.71
C PHE A 105 4.73 13.32 6.18
N ASP A 106 5.10 14.43 6.81
CA ASP A 106 5.36 14.47 8.26
C ASP A 106 4.09 14.14 9.06
N ASN A 107 2.95 14.74 8.68
CA ASN A 107 1.70 14.53 9.38
C ASN A 107 1.11 13.13 9.09
N LEU A 108 1.23 12.64 7.85
CA LEU A 108 0.86 11.25 7.52
C LEU A 108 1.68 10.26 8.37
N ALA A 109 2.99 10.45 8.48
CA ALA A 109 3.84 9.61 9.34
C ALA A 109 3.40 9.68 10.81
N GLY A 110 3.16 10.88 11.36
CA GLY A 110 2.71 11.05 12.74
C GLY A 110 1.36 10.38 13.04
N VAL A 111 0.42 10.38 12.09
CA VAL A 111 -0.86 9.65 12.23
C VAL A 111 -0.63 8.14 12.25
N ILE A 112 0.24 7.62 11.37
CA ILE A 112 0.53 6.19 11.34
C ILE A 112 1.35 5.75 12.56
N GLU A 113 2.25 6.57 13.09
CA GLU A 113 2.90 6.34 14.39
C GLU A 113 1.89 6.31 15.55
N GLY A 114 0.88 7.17 15.50
CA GLY A 114 -0.25 7.14 16.42
C GLY A 114 -1.01 5.82 16.35
N LEU A 115 -1.25 5.31 15.14
CA LEU A 115 -1.87 4.00 14.93
C LEU A 115 -1.02 2.87 15.52
N THR A 116 0.27 2.80 15.21
CA THR A 116 1.13 1.72 15.73
C THR A 116 1.17 1.72 17.25
N THR A 117 1.21 2.91 17.87
CA THR A 117 1.15 3.06 19.32
C THR A 117 -0.20 2.61 19.89
N LYS A 118 -1.32 2.98 19.24
CA LYS A 118 -2.68 2.60 19.65
C LYS A 118 -2.90 1.09 19.60
N LEU A 119 -2.31 0.41 18.62
CA LEU A 119 -2.35 -1.04 18.45
C LEU A 119 -1.32 -1.78 19.34
N GLY A 120 -0.47 -1.05 20.08
CA GLY A 120 0.53 -1.65 20.96
C GLY A 120 1.71 -2.31 20.22
N LEU A 121 1.99 -1.89 18.98
CA LEU A 121 3.10 -2.43 18.20
C LEU A 121 4.42 -1.88 18.72
N THR A 122 5.28 -2.76 19.24
CA THR A 122 6.59 -2.39 19.82
C THR A 122 7.71 -2.40 18.81
N ASP A 123 7.63 -3.25 17.80
CA ASP A 123 8.57 -3.37 16.70
C ASP A 123 7.88 -3.94 15.46
N TYR A 124 8.39 -3.59 14.27
CA TYR A 124 7.84 -4.01 13.00
C TYR A 124 8.89 -4.01 11.89
N VAL A 125 8.60 -4.77 10.83
CA VAL A 125 9.22 -4.61 9.51
C VAL A 125 8.40 -3.58 8.74
N LEU A 126 9.06 -2.56 8.20
CA LEU A 126 8.42 -1.62 7.29
C LEU A 126 8.41 -2.22 5.88
N VAL A 127 7.24 -2.33 5.27
CA VAL A 127 7.11 -2.67 3.84
C VAL A 127 6.55 -1.44 3.13
N MET A 128 7.32 -0.85 2.23
CA MET A 128 7.13 0.53 1.78
C MET A 128 7.02 0.59 0.27
N GLN A 129 5.91 1.13 -0.25
CA GLN A 129 5.73 1.38 -1.68
C GLN A 129 5.41 2.85 -1.96
N ASP A 130 6.09 3.46 -2.94
CA ASP A 130 5.89 4.85 -3.35
C ASP A 130 5.80 5.84 -2.16
N TYR A 131 4.62 6.36 -1.80
CA TYR A 131 4.39 7.24 -0.65
C TYR A 131 4.67 6.57 0.71
N GLY A 132 4.59 5.25 0.77
CA GLY A 132 5.06 4.47 1.90
C GLY A 132 6.56 4.63 2.16
N GLY A 133 7.34 4.98 1.12
CA GLY A 133 8.74 5.42 1.23
C GLY A 133 8.93 6.58 2.22
N PRO A 134 8.48 7.79 1.87
CA PRO A 134 8.59 8.96 2.74
C PRO A 134 7.90 8.82 4.09
N VAL A 135 6.78 8.10 4.18
CA VAL A 135 6.12 7.81 5.46
C VAL A 135 7.01 6.92 6.33
N GLY A 136 7.46 5.78 5.80
CA GLY A 136 8.30 4.81 6.51
C GLY A 136 9.65 5.37 6.94
N PHE A 137 10.32 6.18 6.10
CA PHE A 137 11.59 6.81 6.47
C PHE A 137 11.44 7.84 7.60
N ARG A 138 10.33 8.55 7.67
CA ARG A 138 10.05 9.44 8.80
C ARG A 138 9.86 8.64 10.08
N MET A 139 9.09 7.56 10.03
CA MET A 139 8.93 6.65 11.16
C MET A 139 10.25 6.05 11.63
N ALA A 140 11.09 5.61 10.70
CA ALA A 140 12.41 5.05 10.99
C ALA A 140 13.38 6.07 11.61
N LEU A 141 13.28 7.34 11.23
CA LEU A 141 14.07 8.41 11.83
C LEU A 141 13.58 8.82 13.22
N SER A 142 12.26 8.78 13.45
CA SER A 142 11.64 9.15 14.74
C SER A 142 11.86 8.07 15.80
N TYR A 143 11.68 6.81 15.42
CA TYR A 143 11.69 5.65 16.32
C TYR A 143 12.51 4.49 15.72
N PRO A 144 13.83 4.67 15.51
CA PRO A 144 14.68 3.67 14.86
C PRO A 144 14.68 2.32 15.61
N GLU A 145 14.47 2.33 16.92
CA GLU A 145 14.41 1.13 17.76
C GLU A 145 13.20 0.23 17.44
N ARG A 146 12.16 0.76 16.81
CA ARG A 146 10.96 -0.01 16.42
C ARG A 146 11.12 -0.67 15.05
N VAL A 147 12.13 -0.32 14.27
CA VAL A 147 12.31 -0.83 12.90
C VAL A 147 13.26 -2.02 12.89
N ARG A 148 12.72 -3.22 12.63
CA ARG A 148 13.51 -4.46 12.55
C ARG A 148 14.19 -4.67 11.21
N ALA A 149 13.51 -4.29 10.14
CA ALA A 149 13.98 -4.39 8.77
C ALA A 149 13.15 -3.48 7.87
N ILE A 150 13.65 -3.25 6.66
CA ILE A 150 12.97 -2.46 5.63
C ILE A 150 12.84 -3.31 4.37
N VAL A 151 11.62 -3.41 3.85
CA VAL A 151 11.31 -3.93 2.53
C VAL A 151 10.84 -2.75 1.68
N ILE A 152 11.56 -2.48 0.59
CA ILE A 152 11.22 -1.45 -0.39
C ILE A 152 10.58 -2.12 -1.60
N GLN A 153 9.40 -1.66 -2.01
CA GLN A 153 8.81 -1.93 -3.32
C GLN A 153 8.70 -0.62 -4.08
N ASN A 154 9.52 -0.34 -5.10
CA ASN A 154 9.36 0.87 -5.92
C ASN A 154 9.15 2.17 -5.10
N ALA A 155 9.94 2.36 -4.03
CA ALA A 155 9.95 3.58 -3.24
C ALA A 155 11.35 4.18 -3.30
N VAL A 156 11.46 5.46 -3.66
CA VAL A 156 12.74 6.10 -3.97
C VAL A 156 13.29 6.91 -2.78
N SER A 157 14.59 6.84 -2.56
CA SER A 157 15.33 7.70 -1.61
C SER A 157 16.53 8.42 -2.23
N HIS A 158 16.64 8.42 -3.56
CA HIS A 158 17.78 8.97 -4.30
C HIS A 158 17.31 9.67 -5.57
N GLU A 159 17.89 10.83 -5.88
CA GLU A 159 17.48 11.63 -7.05
C GLU A 159 17.64 10.88 -8.38
N GLN A 160 18.66 10.03 -8.50
CA GLN A 160 18.87 9.19 -9.69
C GLN A 160 17.74 8.16 -9.93
N GLY A 161 16.94 7.88 -8.89
CA GLY A 161 15.74 7.07 -8.99
C GLY A 161 14.54 7.82 -9.56
N LEU A 162 14.58 9.15 -9.67
CA LEU A 162 13.48 9.93 -10.22
C LEU A 162 13.56 9.95 -11.75
N SER A 163 12.52 9.46 -12.43
CA SER A 163 12.46 9.47 -13.90
C SER A 163 12.23 10.88 -14.46
N VAL A 164 12.29 11.02 -15.78
CA VAL A 164 11.97 12.29 -16.48
C VAL A 164 10.55 12.80 -16.19
N LEU A 165 9.61 11.94 -15.77
CA LEU A 165 8.26 12.34 -15.37
C LEU A 165 8.25 13.24 -14.13
N TRP A 166 9.34 13.28 -13.36
CA TRP A 166 9.50 14.18 -12.23
C TRP A 166 9.75 15.63 -12.64
N ASN A 167 10.05 15.91 -13.91
CA ASN A 167 10.18 17.28 -14.39
C ASN A 167 8.87 18.07 -14.30
N ALA A 168 7.72 17.43 -14.55
CA ALA A 168 6.41 18.06 -14.39
C ALA A 168 6.13 18.41 -12.92
N ARG A 169 6.50 17.51 -11.99
CA ARG A 169 6.42 17.76 -10.54
C ARG A 169 7.31 18.93 -10.11
N LYS A 170 8.56 18.97 -10.61
CA LYS A 170 9.49 20.08 -10.35
C LYS A 170 8.96 21.43 -10.85
N LYS A 171 8.28 21.47 -12.00
CA LYS A 171 7.59 22.68 -12.49
C LYS A 171 6.48 23.12 -11.54
N TYR A 172 5.61 22.19 -11.13
CA TYR A 172 4.56 22.48 -10.15
C TYR A 172 5.11 22.99 -8.83
N TRP A 173 6.23 22.43 -8.33
CA TRP A 173 6.85 22.92 -7.10
C TRP A 173 7.38 24.35 -7.20
N ALA A 174 7.82 24.76 -8.39
CA ALA A 174 8.34 26.10 -8.65
C ALA A 174 7.22 27.13 -8.85
N ASP A 175 6.13 26.75 -9.52
CA ASP A 175 4.96 27.61 -9.74
C ASP A 175 3.64 26.82 -9.59
N PRO A 176 3.15 26.65 -8.35
CA PRO A 176 1.94 25.88 -8.11
C PRO A 176 0.71 26.46 -8.79
N ALA A 177 0.61 27.81 -8.83
CA ALA A 177 -0.56 28.48 -9.37
C ALA A 177 -0.71 28.25 -10.88
N ALA A 178 0.40 28.17 -11.61
CA ALA A 178 0.38 27.93 -13.05
C ALA A 178 0.03 26.48 -13.44
N GLU A 179 0.35 25.50 -12.59
CA GLU A 179 0.30 24.07 -12.95
C GLU A 179 -0.85 23.30 -12.26
N ILE A 180 -1.52 23.89 -11.25
CA ILE A 180 -2.49 23.19 -10.40
C ILE A 180 -3.68 22.62 -11.17
N ASP A 181 -4.26 23.36 -12.13
CA ASP A 181 -5.44 22.91 -12.86
C ASP A 181 -5.14 21.68 -13.73
N ALA A 182 -3.97 21.68 -14.39
CA ALA A 182 -3.52 20.55 -15.19
C ALA A 182 -3.27 19.30 -14.33
N LEU A 183 -2.70 19.48 -13.14
CA LEU A 183 -2.48 18.37 -12.20
C LEU A 183 -3.79 17.82 -11.64
N LYS A 184 -4.73 18.67 -11.25
CA LYS A 184 -6.05 18.23 -10.80
C LYS A 184 -6.75 17.40 -11.87
N ALA A 185 -6.76 17.87 -13.11
CA ALA A 185 -7.31 17.13 -14.24
C ALA A 185 -6.60 15.79 -14.49
N ASN A 186 -5.29 15.71 -14.26
CA ASN A 186 -4.56 14.45 -14.37
C ASN A 186 -4.88 13.47 -13.22
N PHE A 187 -5.09 13.95 -11.99
CA PHE A 187 -5.46 13.08 -10.87
C PHE A 187 -6.87 12.51 -11.02
N THR A 188 -7.82 13.32 -11.50
CA THR A 188 -9.20 12.89 -11.70
C THR A 188 -9.45 12.33 -13.10
N SER A 189 -8.43 11.77 -13.75
CA SER A 189 -8.54 11.14 -15.07
C SER A 189 -8.44 9.61 -14.94
N LEU A 190 -9.47 8.91 -15.41
CA LEU A 190 -9.48 7.45 -15.47
C LEU A 190 -8.33 6.90 -16.31
N ASP A 191 -8.05 7.53 -17.47
CA ASP A 191 -6.93 7.14 -18.33
C ASP A 191 -5.59 7.31 -17.61
N ALA A 192 -5.43 8.39 -16.86
CA ALA A 192 -4.22 8.60 -16.07
C ALA A 192 -4.09 7.56 -14.94
N THR A 193 -5.18 7.20 -14.27
CA THR A 193 -5.17 6.13 -13.25
C THR A 193 -4.78 4.79 -13.86
N ARG A 194 -5.35 4.42 -15.02
CA ARG A 194 -4.96 3.23 -15.76
C ARG A 194 -3.47 3.24 -16.15
N LEU A 195 -2.96 4.37 -16.62
CA LEU A 195 -1.55 4.51 -16.99
C LEU A 195 -0.58 4.41 -15.81
N ARG A 196 -1.01 4.74 -14.57
CA ARG A 196 -0.18 4.57 -13.37
C ARG A 196 0.06 3.09 -13.02
N HIS A 197 -0.89 2.22 -13.33
CA HIS A 197 -0.72 0.77 -13.20
C HIS A 197 0.13 0.21 -14.33
N ILE A 198 -0.38 0.29 -15.56
CA ILE A 198 0.20 -0.40 -16.71
C ILE A 198 1.59 0.17 -17.05
N GLY A 199 1.77 1.48 -16.89
CA GLY A 199 3.04 2.16 -17.12
C GLY A 199 3.62 1.82 -18.50
N THR A 200 4.83 1.26 -18.50
CA THR A 200 5.49 0.74 -19.72
C THR A 200 5.61 -0.78 -19.72
N SER A 201 4.81 -1.49 -18.92
CA SER A 201 4.84 -2.96 -18.92
C SER A 201 4.46 -3.51 -20.30
N PRO A 202 5.19 -4.52 -20.81
CA PRO A 202 4.82 -5.25 -22.02
C PRO A 202 3.70 -6.28 -21.79
N HIS A 203 3.20 -6.41 -20.55
CA HIS A 203 2.21 -7.40 -20.13
C HIS A 203 0.89 -6.78 -19.62
N PRO A 204 0.21 -5.93 -20.41
CA PRO A 204 -1.03 -5.29 -19.97
C PRO A 204 -2.15 -6.29 -19.64
N GLU A 205 -2.08 -7.52 -20.13
CA GLU A 205 -3.01 -8.61 -19.83
C GLU A 205 -2.95 -9.12 -18.39
N ARG A 206 -1.87 -8.80 -17.64
CA ARG A 206 -1.70 -9.24 -16.25
C ARG A 206 -2.40 -8.33 -15.23
N TYR A 207 -2.86 -7.15 -15.66
CA TYR A 207 -3.44 -6.16 -14.76
C TYR A 207 -4.96 -6.34 -14.62
N ASP A 208 -5.44 -6.31 -13.38
CA ASP A 208 -6.86 -6.28 -13.07
C ASP A 208 -7.45 -4.88 -13.40
N PRO A 209 -8.41 -4.79 -14.33
CA PRO A 209 -9.04 -3.51 -14.67
C PRO A 209 -9.86 -2.88 -13.54
N ASP A 210 -10.25 -3.66 -12.53
CA ASP A 210 -10.97 -3.14 -11.38
C ASP A 210 -10.07 -2.24 -10.52
N SER A 211 -8.74 -2.49 -10.51
CA SER A 211 -7.77 -1.70 -9.73
C SER A 211 -7.86 -0.20 -10.04
N TRP A 212 -7.74 0.19 -11.32
CA TRP A 212 -7.80 1.62 -11.67
C TRP A 212 -9.22 2.19 -11.68
N THR A 213 -10.25 1.34 -11.81
CA THR A 213 -11.65 1.78 -11.76
C THR A 213 -12.03 2.17 -10.33
N ASP A 214 -11.66 1.34 -9.36
CA ASP A 214 -11.86 1.63 -7.94
C ASP A 214 -11.07 2.87 -7.52
N GLU A 215 -9.79 2.93 -7.85
CA GLU A 215 -8.95 4.08 -7.53
C GLU A 215 -9.47 5.38 -8.16
N PHE A 216 -9.96 5.33 -9.39
CA PHE A 216 -10.62 6.47 -10.01
C PHE A 216 -11.86 6.91 -9.22
N ALA A 217 -12.66 5.98 -8.69
CA ALA A 217 -13.80 6.32 -7.84
C ALA A 217 -13.35 7.00 -6.52
N PHE A 218 -12.25 6.55 -5.91
CA PHE A 218 -11.66 7.22 -4.74
C PHE A 218 -11.11 8.61 -5.06
N LEU A 219 -10.40 8.77 -6.18
CA LEU A 219 -9.83 10.05 -6.63
C LEU A 219 -10.90 11.05 -7.06
N SER A 220 -12.10 10.57 -7.42
CA SER A 220 -13.23 11.40 -7.84
C SER A 220 -14.12 11.88 -6.69
N ARG A 221 -13.79 11.52 -5.44
CA ARG A 221 -14.52 12.03 -4.27
C ARG A 221 -14.29 13.54 -4.08
N PRO A 222 -15.20 14.23 -3.37
CA PRO A 222 -15.00 15.64 -3.02
C PRO A 222 -13.63 15.90 -2.39
N ASP A 223 -13.05 17.06 -2.70
CA ASP A 223 -11.75 17.55 -2.20
C ASP A 223 -10.51 16.72 -2.56
N GLN A 224 -10.64 15.55 -3.17
CA GLN A 224 -9.48 14.69 -3.44
C GLN A 224 -8.47 15.32 -4.40
N ALA A 225 -8.92 16.03 -5.42
CA ALA A 225 -8.01 16.75 -6.30
C ALA A 225 -7.15 17.78 -5.52
N ASP A 226 -7.72 18.43 -4.52
CA ASP A 226 -7.02 19.38 -3.63
C ASP A 226 -6.11 18.66 -2.63
N ILE A 227 -6.54 17.54 -2.05
CA ILE A 227 -5.73 16.71 -1.15
C ILE A 227 -4.49 16.19 -1.88
N GLN A 228 -4.67 15.58 -3.06
CA GLN A 228 -3.60 14.95 -3.81
C GLN A 228 -2.62 15.98 -4.40
N THR A 229 -3.10 17.15 -4.86
CA THR A 229 -2.21 18.25 -5.26
C THR A 229 -1.42 18.82 -4.08
N THR A 230 -2.03 18.93 -2.90
CA THR A 230 -1.33 19.35 -1.68
C THR A 230 -0.19 18.38 -1.32
N LEU A 231 -0.44 17.07 -1.33
CA LEU A 231 0.61 16.06 -1.09
C LEU A 231 1.67 16.05 -2.20
N PHE A 232 1.28 16.23 -3.46
CA PHE A 232 2.25 16.36 -4.55
C PHE A 232 3.15 17.57 -4.39
N LEU A 233 2.62 18.68 -3.88
CA LEU A 233 3.41 19.88 -3.57
C LEU A 233 4.37 19.61 -2.41
N ASP A 234 3.88 18.95 -1.36
CA ASP A 234 4.68 18.58 -0.20
C ASP A 234 5.77 17.54 -0.53
N TYR A 235 5.61 16.73 -1.59
CA TYR A 235 6.61 15.73 -1.97
C TYR A 235 8.02 16.33 -2.18
N ARG A 236 8.14 17.62 -2.53
CA ARG A 236 9.46 18.29 -2.59
C ARG A 236 10.26 18.16 -1.29
N THR A 237 9.59 18.06 -0.13
CA THR A 237 10.22 17.85 1.18
C THR A 237 10.84 16.47 1.32
N ASN A 238 10.31 15.47 0.59
CA ASN A 238 10.88 14.12 0.52
C ASN A 238 12.23 14.16 -0.19
N VAL A 239 12.29 14.81 -1.37
CA VAL A 239 13.54 14.97 -2.13
C VAL A 239 14.58 15.72 -1.31
N ALA A 240 14.18 16.80 -0.63
CA ALA A 240 15.06 17.53 0.29
C ALA A 240 15.52 16.69 1.48
N SER A 241 14.77 15.66 1.87
CA SER A 241 15.08 14.76 2.98
C SER A 241 15.95 13.56 2.60
N TYR A 242 16.16 13.28 1.31
CA TYR A 242 16.97 12.15 0.85
C TYR A 242 18.35 12.10 1.52
N PRO A 243 19.14 13.18 1.63
CA PRO A 243 20.44 13.12 2.30
C PRO A 243 20.35 12.70 3.78
N LYS A 244 19.27 13.05 4.47
CA LYS A 244 19.01 12.64 5.87
C LYS A 244 18.72 11.14 5.95
N TRP A 245 17.88 10.62 5.04
CA TRP A 245 17.55 9.19 5.00
C TRP A 245 18.77 8.35 4.64
N GLN A 246 19.52 8.76 3.62
CA GLN A 246 20.75 8.10 3.19
C GLN A 246 21.80 8.09 4.31
N LYS A 247 21.95 9.20 5.06
CA LYS A 247 22.82 9.25 6.23
C LYS A 247 22.40 8.22 7.28
N TRP A 248 21.11 8.17 7.63
CA TRP A 248 20.59 7.20 8.59
C TRP A 248 20.82 5.76 8.11
N LEU A 249 20.57 5.46 6.83
CA LEU A 249 20.86 4.16 6.23
C LEU A 249 22.33 3.76 6.39
N ARG A 250 23.26 4.67 6.10
CA ARG A 250 24.71 4.44 6.29
C ARG A 250 25.09 4.18 7.74
N GLU A 251 24.48 4.88 8.68
CA GLU A 251 24.78 4.76 10.11
C GLU A 251 24.15 3.51 10.74
N THR A 252 22.91 3.18 10.37
CA THR A 252 22.14 2.09 10.99
C THR A 252 22.34 0.74 10.30
N GLN A 253 22.63 0.72 9.00
CA GLN A 253 22.76 -0.51 8.20
C GLN A 253 21.61 -1.51 8.45
N PRO A 254 20.33 -1.08 8.34
CA PRO A 254 19.22 -1.97 8.64
C PRO A 254 19.20 -3.14 7.65
N PRO A 255 18.76 -4.35 8.07
CA PRO A 255 18.42 -5.40 7.13
C PRO A 255 17.45 -4.86 6.08
N MET A 256 17.82 -5.00 4.82
CA MET A 256 17.10 -4.36 3.72
C MET A 256 16.90 -5.30 2.54
N LEU A 257 15.64 -5.39 2.10
CA LEU A 257 15.21 -6.03 0.87
C LEU A 257 14.62 -4.95 -0.05
N VAL A 258 15.06 -4.93 -1.30
CA VAL A 258 14.56 -4.03 -2.34
C VAL A 258 14.01 -4.88 -3.47
N LEU A 259 12.71 -4.75 -3.71
CA LEU A 259 11.96 -5.40 -4.78
C LEU A 259 11.54 -4.30 -5.75
N TRP A 260 11.88 -4.42 -7.03
CA TRP A 260 11.72 -3.29 -7.93
C TRP A 260 11.22 -3.68 -9.30
N GLY A 261 10.02 -3.28 -9.66
CA GLY A 261 9.51 -3.42 -11.02
C GLY A 261 10.29 -2.54 -12.01
N GLN A 262 10.89 -3.16 -13.02
CA GLN A 262 11.71 -2.47 -14.02
C GLN A 262 10.90 -1.58 -14.99
N TYR A 263 9.59 -1.81 -15.11
CA TYR A 263 8.69 -1.06 -16.00
C TYR A 263 7.99 0.12 -15.32
N ASP A 264 8.47 0.50 -14.14
CA ASP A 264 7.98 1.66 -13.42
C ASP A 264 8.28 2.97 -14.20
N PRO A 265 7.25 3.72 -14.62
CA PRO A 265 7.45 4.96 -15.37
C PRO A 265 7.91 6.11 -14.48
N SER A 266 7.67 6.05 -13.17
CA SER A 266 7.97 7.09 -12.19
C SER A 266 9.35 6.92 -11.55
N PHE A 267 9.74 5.68 -11.24
CA PHE A 267 11.00 5.38 -10.55
C PHE A 267 11.91 4.42 -11.32
N THR A 268 13.16 4.82 -11.49
CA THR A 268 14.13 4.09 -12.31
C THR A 268 14.84 2.99 -11.51
N VAL A 269 15.32 1.96 -12.21
CA VAL A 269 16.19 0.90 -11.64
C VAL A 269 17.49 1.47 -11.04
N ALA A 270 17.94 2.65 -11.47
CA ALA A 270 19.08 3.32 -10.85
C ALA A 270 18.78 3.74 -9.39
N GLY A 271 17.51 4.01 -9.08
CA GLY A 271 17.01 4.24 -7.72
C GLY A 271 17.12 2.99 -6.85
N ALA A 272 16.68 1.84 -7.37
CA ALA A 272 16.83 0.56 -6.67
C ALA A 272 18.30 0.30 -6.30
N ASN A 273 19.19 0.35 -7.30
CA ASN A 273 20.61 0.08 -7.09
C ASN A 273 21.29 1.10 -6.17
N ALA A 274 20.75 2.32 -6.05
CA ALA A 274 21.29 3.36 -5.18
C ALA A 274 21.30 2.95 -3.70
N TYR A 275 20.36 2.09 -3.28
CA TYR A 275 20.32 1.60 -1.90
C TYR A 275 21.61 0.90 -1.47
N ARG A 276 22.31 0.20 -2.38
CA ARG A 276 23.61 -0.44 -2.08
C ARG A 276 24.72 0.55 -1.75
N ASN A 277 24.61 1.81 -2.18
CA ASN A 277 25.60 2.83 -1.84
C ASN A 277 25.54 3.18 -0.34
N ASP A 278 24.35 3.08 0.25
CA ASP A 278 24.13 3.41 1.65
C ASP A 278 24.05 2.17 2.54
N VAL A 279 23.55 1.05 2.03
CA VAL A 279 23.48 -0.25 2.73
C VAL A 279 24.10 -1.31 1.80
N PRO A 280 25.42 -1.54 1.85
CA PRO A 280 26.08 -2.51 0.97
C PRO A 280 25.53 -3.94 1.07
N GLY A 281 24.93 -4.30 2.20
CA GLY A 281 24.26 -5.58 2.44
C GLY A 281 22.81 -5.65 1.92
N ALA A 282 22.28 -4.61 1.28
CA ALA A 282 20.92 -4.62 0.75
C ALA A 282 20.75 -5.70 -0.33
N GLU A 283 19.74 -6.54 -0.15
CA GLU A 283 19.31 -7.52 -1.13
C GLU A 283 18.42 -6.82 -2.15
N ILE A 284 18.78 -6.85 -3.45
CA ILE A 284 18.04 -6.13 -4.49
C ILE A 284 17.64 -7.10 -5.59
N HIS A 285 16.34 -7.21 -5.83
CA HIS A 285 15.73 -7.98 -6.90
C HIS A 285 15.00 -7.03 -7.85
N ILE A 286 15.39 -7.07 -9.12
CA ILE A 286 14.72 -6.36 -10.20
C ILE A 286 13.72 -7.31 -10.83
N LEU A 287 12.45 -6.93 -10.81
CA LEU A 287 11.32 -7.76 -11.17
C LEU A 287 10.79 -7.38 -12.55
N ASP A 288 10.22 -8.37 -13.23
CA ASP A 288 9.48 -8.21 -14.48
C ASP A 288 8.08 -7.61 -14.22
N ALA A 289 8.05 -6.39 -13.70
CA ALA A 289 6.84 -5.74 -13.22
C ALA A 289 6.89 -4.20 -13.35
N GLY A 290 5.74 -3.55 -13.21
CA GLY A 290 5.54 -2.10 -13.19
C GLY A 290 5.71 -1.46 -11.82
N HIS A 291 5.14 -0.27 -11.66
CA HIS A 291 5.18 0.51 -10.41
C HIS A 291 4.45 -0.19 -9.25
N PHE A 292 3.27 -0.73 -9.55
CA PHE A 292 2.50 -1.60 -8.65
C PHE A 292 2.94 -3.05 -8.89
N ALA A 293 4.16 -3.38 -8.49
CA ALA A 293 4.78 -4.66 -8.83
C ALA A 293 3.98 -5.91 -8.39
N LEU A 294 3.10 -5.78 -7.40
CA LEU A 294 2.18 -6.84 -6.99
C LEU A 294 1.19 -7.23 -8.11
N ASP A 295 0.80 -6.31 -8.99
CA ASP A 295 -0.10 -6.63 -10.10
C ASP A 295 0.46 -7.70 -11.05
N GLU A 296 1.79 -7.87 -11.09
CA GLU A 296 2.46 -8.79 -12.02
C GLU A 296 3.30 -9.87 -11.31
N ALA A 297 3.86 -9.58 -10.14
CA ALA A 297 4.88 -10.39 -9.49
C ALA A 297 4.55 -10.70 -8.01
N THR A 298 3.27 -10.75 -7.62
CA THR A 298 2.86 -10.99 -6.22
C THR A 298 3.51 -12.24 -5.60
N ASP A 299 3.49 -13.38 -6.28
CA ASP A 299 4.04 -14.63 -5.71
C ASP A 299 5.56 -14.57 -5.53
N GLU A 300 6.27 -13.97 -6.47
CA GLU A 300 7.73 -13.76 -6.41
C GLU A 300 8.09 -12.80 -5.27
N ILE A 301 7.35 -11.70 -5.15
CA ILE A 301 7.49 -10.73 -4.05
C ILE A 301 7.26 -11.42 -2.69
N ALA A 302 6.20 -12.22 -2.57
CA ALA A 302 5.92 -12.96 -1.35
C ALA A 302 7.05 -13.94 -1.01
N ALA A 303 7.57 -14.67 -2.00
CA ALA A 303 8.68 -15.60 -1.81
C ALA A 303 9.94 -14.90 -1.29
N HIS A 304 10.34 -13.77 -1.90
CA HIS A 304 11.49 -12.99 -1.44
C HIS A 304 11.32 -12.45 -0.03
N ILE A 305 10.14 -11.91 0.31
CA ILE A 305 9.86 -11.44 1.67
C ILE A 305 10.00 -12.58 2.68
N ARG A 306 9.42 -13.76 2.39
CA ARG A 306 9.49 -14.92 3.28
C ARG A 306 10.91 -15.42 3.48
N GLU A 307 11.70 -15.45 2.42
CA GLU A 307 13.09 -15.91 2.47
C GLU A 307 13.95 -14.94 3.29
N PHE A 308 13.85 -13.64 3.01
CA PHE A 308 14.54 -12.58 3.70
C PHE A 308 14.22 -12.56 5.20
N LEU A 309 12.93 -12.54 5.56
CA LEU A 309 12.50 -12.52 6.96
C LEU A 309 12.77 -13.85 7.66
N GLY A 310 12.71 -14.98 6.95
CA GLY A 310 13.09 -16.30 7.47
C GLY A 310 14.53 -16.34 7.98
N ARG A 311 15.47 -15.70 7.25
CA ARG A 311 16.86 -15.54 7.71
C ARG A 311 16.94 -14.67 8.96
N LEU A 312 16.23 -13.55 9.00
CA LEU A 312 16.25 -12.63 10.16
C LEU A 312 15.70 -13.26 11.44
N ASP A 313 14.64 -14.07 11.33
CA ASP A 313 14.08 -14.78 12.47
C ASP A 313 14.98 -15.95 12.91
N GLY A 314 15.66 -16.62 11.97
CA GLY A 314 16.57 -17.74 12.23
C GLY A 314 17.90 -17.37 12.91
N HIS A 315 18.32 -16.09 12.84
CA HIS A 315 19.51 -15.59 13.53
C HIS A 315 19.27 -15.23 15.02
N LYS A 316 18.06 -15.47 15.56
CA LYS A 316 17.75 -15.33 16.98
C LYS A 316 17.91 -16.63 17.80
N GLY A 317 18.53 -17.66 17.21
CA GLY A 317 18.84 -18.95 17.86
C GLY A 317 20.29 -19.08 18.31
#